data_AF-A0AAD2F6D1-F1
#
_entry.id   AF-A0AAD2F6D1-F1
#
_cell.length_a   1.000
_cell.length_b   1.000
_cell.length_c   1.000
_cell.angle_alpha   90.00
_cell.angle_beta   90.00
_cell.angle_gamma   90.00
#
_symmetry.space_group_name_H-M   'P 1'
#
loop_
_entity.id
_entity.type
_entity.pdbx_description
1 polymer ?
#
loop_
_entity_poly.entity_id
_entity_poly.type
_entity_poly.pdbx_seq_one_letter_code
_entity_poly.pdbx_strand_id
1 'polypeptide(L)'
;MKHQILTRSRRWLAAAVLQFLAVFNVLAVTPPLAIGEVRVISSGESMKPANSMYQKQVTGMPPGQSAAVGVDKSVSRPGYVKFDGVNNAKRELTEVKGFGYKVDKNGNWKSGRVSEKMQTKLDKQAGRQLTAAKAAGMKVKWVVPNEAMKKAVDKVLRGKIEVEIVSPNQDVEDALKSGGSGGSF
;
A
#
# COMPACT_ATOMS: atom_id res chain seq x y z
N MET A 1 -11.08 -59.91 18.23
CA MET A 1 -10.96 -58.43 18.40
C MET A 1 -9.62 -57.89 17.86
N LYS A 2 -9.31 -58.05 16.56
CA LYS A 2 -8.06 -57.48 15.97
C LYS A 2 -8.24 -56.75 14.63
N HIS A 3 -9.46 -56.67 14.09
CA HIS A 3 -9.72 -56.10 12.75
C HIS A 3 -10.34 -54.69 12.72
N GLN A 4 -10.70 -54.09 13.86
CA GLN A 4 -11.32 -52.75 13.88
C GLN A 4 -10.35 -51.58 14.14
N ILE A 5 -9.08 -51.85 14.46
CA ILE A 5 -8.11 -50.80 14.81
C ILE A 5 -7.40 -50.23 13.56
N LEU A 6 -7.29 -51.01 12.49
CA LEU A 6 -6.55 -50.64 11.26
C LEU A 6 -7.29 -49.67 10.33
N THR A 7 -8.58 -49.42 10.51
CA THR A 7 -9.38 -48.53 9.64
C THR A 7 -9.44 -47.08 10.13
N ARG A 8 -9.19 -46.81 11.43
CA ARG A 8 -9.21 -45.46 11.98
C ARG A 8 -7.95 -44.66 11.65
N SER A 9 -6.78 -45.28 11.65
CA SER A 9 -5.49 -44.62 11.41
C SER A 9 -5.30 -44.14 9.97
N ARG A 10 -5.90 -44.81 8.97
CA ARG A 10 -5.88 -44.36 7.55
C ARG A 10 -6.68 -43.08 7.30
N ARG A 11 -7.76 -42.83 8.05
CA ARG A 11 -8.60 -41.62 7.91
C ARG A 11 -7.91 -40.37 8.46
N TRP A 12 -7.11 -40.49 9.52
CA TRP A 12 -6.34 -39.38 10.07
C TRP A 12 -5.15 -38.97 9.19
N LEU A 13 -4.46 -39.94 8.56
CA LEU A 13 -3.40 -39.62 7.61
C LEU A 13 -3.94 -38.93 6.34
N ALA A 14 -5.08 -39.38 5.82
CA ALA A 14 -5.72 -38.76 4.66
C ALA A 14 -6.19 -37.32 4.95
N ALA A 15 -6.71 -37.05 6.16
CA ALA A 15 -7.11 -35.70 6.58
C ALA A 15 -5.90 -34.76 6.76
N ALA A 16 -4.78 -35.25 7.29
CA ALA A 16 -3.55 -34.47 7.42
C ALA A 16 -2.90 -34.11 6.07
N VAL A 17 -2.96 -35.03 5.09
CA VAL A 17 -2.46 -34.77 3.72
C VAL A 17 -3.36 -33.78 2.98
N LEU A 18 -4.68 -33.81 3.18
CA LEU A 18 -5.60 -32.82 2.58
C LEU A 18 -5.42 -31.42 3.18
N GLN A 19 -5.12 -31.31 4.49
CA GLN A 19 -4.79 -30.03 5.10
C GLN A 19 -3.45 -29.48 4.57
N PHE A 20 -2.46 -30.34 4.31
CA PHE A 20 -1.21 -29.91 3.68
C PHE A 20 -1.41 -29.40 2.25
N LEU A 21 -2.28 -30.02 1.45
CA LEU A 21 -2.55 -29.59 0.07
C LEU A 21 -3.47 -28.35 -0.03
N ALA A 22 -4.31 -28.09 0.97
CA ALA A 22 -5.11 -26.87 1.05
C ALA A 22 -4.29 -25.63 1.49
N VAL A 23 -3.21 -25.82 2.26
CA VAL A 23 -2.34 -24.71 2.71
C VAL A 23 -1.47 -24.15 1.57
N PHE A 24 -1.18 -24.93 0.52
CA PHE A 24 -0.39 -24.44 -0.62
C PHE A 24 -1.17 -23.59 -1.64
N ASN A 25 -2.50 -23.56 -1.59
CA ASN A 25 -3.32 -22.79 -2.54
C ASN A 25 -3.63 -21.34 -2.09
N VAL A 26 -3.25 -20.93 -0.88
CA VAL A 26 -3.58 -19.57 -0.36
C VAL A 26 -2.43 -18.57 -0.51
N LEU A 27 -1.29 -18.98 -1.06
CA LEU A 27 -0.35 -18.06 -1.67
C LEU A 27 -0.63 -18.11 -3.17
N ALA A 28 -1.63 -17.36 -3.62
CA ALA A 28 -1.69 -16.95 -5.01
C ALA A 28 -0.41 -16.15 -5.29
N VAL A 29 0.69 -16.86 -5.59
CA VAL A 29 1.96 -16.32 -6.04
C VAL A 29 1.63 -15.66 -7.35
N THR A 30 1.29 -14.38 -7.28
CA THR A 30 1.06 -13.57 -8.47
C THR A 30 2.36 -13.68 -9.26
N PRO A 31 2.33 -14.21 -10.50
CA PRO A 31 3.55 -14.41 -11.27
C PRO A 31 4.31 -13.07 -11.31
N PRO A 32 5.65 -13.10 -11.24
CA PRO A 32 6.44 -11.88 -11.21
C PRO A 32 6.07 -11.02 -12.41
N LEU A 33 5.74 -9.75 -12.16
CA LEU A 33 5.38 -8.80 -13.21
C LEU A 33 6.59 -8.56 -14.12
N ALA A 34 6.38 -8.54 -15.43
CA ALA A 34 7.43 -8.13 -16.35
C ALA A 34 7.81 -6.66 -16.09
N ILE A 35 9.06 -6.28 -16.38
CA ILE A 35 9.52 -4.90 -16.16
C ILE A 35 8.63 -3.93 -16.94
N GLY A 36 8.06 -2.94 -16.24
CA GLY A 36 7.14 -1.95 -16.80
C GLY A 36 5.70 -2.42 -16.95
N GLU A 37 5.40 -3.70 -16.72
CA GLU A 37 4.03 -4.21 -16.70
C GLU A 37 3.26 -3.60 -15.52
N VAL A 38 2.06 -3.07 -15.79
CA VAL A 38 1.17 -2.50 -14.79
C VAL A 38 -0.01 -3.44 -14.57
N ARG A 39 -0.24 -3.83 -13.32
CA ARG A 39 -1.34 -4.72 -12.94
C ARG A 39 -2.02 -4.24 -11.68
N VAL A 40 -3.35 -4.28 -11.63
CA VAL A 40 -4.09 -4.11 -10.38
C VAL A 40 -4.00 -5.41 -9.57
N ILE A 41 -3.56 -5.29 -8.32
CA ILE A 41 -3.39 -6.41 -7.39
C ILE A 41 -4.14 -6.12 -6.09
N SER A 42 -4.41 -7.18 -5.32
CA SER A 42 -4.82 -6.99 -3.92
C SER A 42 -3.64 -6.45 -3.12
N SER A 43 -3.87 -5.41 -2.31
CA SER A 43 -2.81 -4.80 -1.52
C SER A 43 -2.36 -5.73 -0.38
N GLY A 44 -3.25 -6.58 0.13
CA GLY A 44 -3.02 -7.44 1.30
C GLY A 44 -2.74 -6.67 2.59
N GLU A 45 -2.84 -5.34 2.56
CA GLU A 45 -2.47 -4.44 3.65
C GLU A 45 -3.72 -3.99 4.40
N SER A 46 -3.71 -4.15 5.72
CA SER A 46 -4.76 -3.61 6.58
C SER A 46 -4.56 -2.10 6.72
N MET A 47 -5.43 -1.33 6.08
CA MET A 47 -5.48 0.13 6.20
C MET A 47 -6.56 0.54 7.20
N LYS A 48 -6.31 1.62 7.94
CA LYS A 48 -7.36 2.27 8.73
C LYS A 48 -8.53 2.68 7.82
N PRO A 49 -9.80 2.58 8.27
CA PRO A 49 -10.97 2.91 7.44
C PRO A 49 -10.88 4.27 6.75
N ALA A 50 -10.50 5.33 7.49
CA ALA A 50 -10.32 6.67 6.93
C ALA A 50 -9.27 6.73 5.81
N ASN A 51 -8.13 6.03 5.95
CA ASN A 51 -7.11 6.00 4.90
C ASN A 51 -7.60 5.24 3.67
N SER A 52 -8.35 4.16 3.86
CA SER A 52 -8.92 3.40 2.74
C SER A 52 -9.99 4.20 2.00
N MET A 53 -10.86 4.92 2.72
CA MET A 53 -11.85 5.81 2.10
C MET A 53 -11.17 6.97 1.37
N TYR A 54 -10.14 7.55 1.96
CA TYR A 54 -9.38 8.64 1.34
C TYR A 54 -8.64 8.17 0.09
N GLN A 55 -8.02 6.99 0.12
CA GLN A 55 -7.43 6.37 -1.07
C GLN A 55 -8.49 6.21 -2.17
N LYS A 56 -9.66 5.66 -1.85
CA LYS A 56 -10.76 5.49 -2.81
C LYS A 56 -11.22 6.84 -3.38
N GLN A 57 -11.37 7.87 -2.53
CA GLN A 57 -11.73 9.21 -2.96
C GLN A 57 -10.73 9.76 -3.99
N VAL A 58 -9.43 9.64 -3.73
CA VAL A 58 -8.38 10.21 -4.57
C VAL A 58 -8.18 9.42 -5.87
N THR A 59 -8.21 8.10 -5.79
CA THR A 59 -7.75 7.22 -6.88
C THR A 59 -8.89 6.56 -7.64
N GLY A 60 -10.09 6.54 -7.08
CA GLY A 60 -11.22 5.72 -7.56
C GLY A 60 -11.03 4.22 -7.35
N MET A 61 -9.89 3.76 -6.82
CA MET A 61 -9.64 2.33 -6.63
C MET A 61 -10.48 1.77 -5.47
N PRO A 62 -11.03 0.54 -5.62
CA PRO A 62 -11.69 -0.14 -4.52
C PRO A 62 -10.77 -0.35 -3.31
N PRO A 63 -11.32 -0.31 -2.08
CA PRO A 63 -10.60 -0.69 -0.88
C PRO A 63 -9.87 -2.04 -1.03
N GLY A 64 -8.60 -2.10 -0.58
CA GLY A 64 -7.80 -3.32 -0.64
C GLY A 64 -7.22 -3.65 -2.02
N GLN A 65 -7.35 -2.74 -3.00
CA GLN A 65 -6.66 -2.83 -4.29
C GLN A 65 -5.59 -1.76 -4.43
N SER A 66 -4.56 -2.08 -5.21
CA SER A 66 -3.45 -1.19 -5.56
C SER A 66 -2.98 -1.50 -6.97
N ALA A 67 -2.35 -0.53 -7.63
CA ALA A 67 -1.58 -0.81 -8.83
C ALA A 67 -0.18 -1.32 -8.45
N ALA A 68 0.33 -2.28 -9.20
CA ALA A 68 1.69 -2.77 -9.09
C ALA A 68 2.37 -2.64 -10.45
N VAL A 69 3.61 -2.17 -10.43
CA VAL A 69 4.44 -2.02 -11.63
C VAL A 69 5.65 -2.92 -11.49
N GLY A 70 5.87 -3.81 -12.45
CA GLY A 70 7.01 -4.71 -12.47
C GLY A 70 8.35 -3.97 -12.58
N VAL A 71 9.32 -4.39 -11.77
CA VAL A 71 10.68 -3.83 -11.73
C VAL A 71 11.69 -4.93 -11.47
N ASP A 72 12.96 -4.64 -11.74
CA ASP A 72 14.06 -5.51 -11.33
C ASP A 72 14.11 -5.70 -9.80
N LYS A 73 14.54 -6.89 -9.34
CA LYS A 73 14.60 -7.24 -7.91
C LYS A 73 15.58 -6.38 -7.12
N SER A 74 16.56 -5.76 -7.77
CA SER A 74 17.47 -4.77 -7.15
C SER A 74 16.73 -3.49 -6.73
N VAL A 75 15.63 -3.14 -7.41
CA VAL A 75 14.78 -1.99 -7.08
C VAL A 75 13.80 -2.36 -5.97
N SER A 76 13.17 -3.54 -6.07
CA SER A 76 12.17 -4.01 -5.11
C SER A 76 12.21 -5.53 -4.99
N ARG A 77 12.43 -6.06 -3.78
CA ARG A 77 12.55 -7.51 -3.52
C ARG A 77 11.39 -8.35 -4.11
N PRO A 78 10.11 -7.91 -4.07
CA PRO A 78 9.01 -8.64 -4.70
C PRO A 78 9.00 -8.62 -6.23
N GLY A 79 9.88 -7.86 -6.89
CA GLY A 79 9.88 -7.68 -8.35
C GLY A 79 8.83 -6.67 -8.84
N TYR A 80 8.23 -5.90 -7.95
CA TYR A 80 7.28 -4.83 -8.30
C TYR A 80 7.27 -3.72 -7.26
N VAL A 81 6.78 -2.55 -7.66
CA VAL A 81 6.51 -1.39 -6.80
C VAL A 81 5.00 -1.12 -6.79
N LYS A 82 4.43 -0.95 -5.60
CA LYS A 82 3.01 -0.63 -5.42
C LYS A 82 2.75 0.88 -5.52
N PHE A 83 1.56 1.20 -5.98
CA PHE A 83 0.95 2.52 -6.03
C PHE A 83 -0.52 2.38 -5.60
N ASP A 84 -1.03 3.40 -4.93
CA ASP A 84 -2.40 3.41 -4.44
C ASP A 84 -3.45 3.55 -5.56
N GLY A 85 -3.05 4.10 -6.70
CA GLY A 85 -3.92 4.40 -7.85
C GLY A 85 -3.21 4.28 -9.19
N VAL A 86 -3.98 3.99 -10.24
CA VAL A 86 -3.54 4.07 -11.64
C VAL A 86 -4.61 4.71 -12.52
N ASN A 87 -4.21 5.63 -13.38
CA ASN A 87 -5.04 6.22 -14.43
C ASN A 87 -4.39 5.96 -15.79
N ASN A 88 -4.88 4.95 -16.51
CA ASN A 88 -4.33 4.55 -17.80
C ASN A 88 -4.55 5.62 -18.89
N ALA A 89 -5.67 6.34 -18.85
CA ALA A 89 -5.96 7.40 -19.82
C ALA A 89 -4.98 8.58 -19.72
N LYS A 90 -4.58 8.94 -18.49
CA LYS A 90 -3.61 10.02 -18.22
C LYS A 90 -2.15 9.53 -18.17
N ARG A 91 -1.92 8.22 -18.29
CA ARG A 91 -0.62 7.56 -18.05
C ARG A 91 0.00 7.98 -16.70
N GLU A 92 -0.79 7.89 -15.64
CA GLU A 92 -0.42 8.39 -14.31
C GLU A 92 -0.59 7.32 -13.23
N LEU A 93 0.40 7.23 -12.34
CA LEU A 93 0.39 6.42 -11.13
C LEU A 93 0.28 7.34 -9.92
N THR A 94 -0.62 7.03 -9.00
CA THR A 94 -0.91 7.87 -7.84
C THR A 94 -0.54 7.16 -6.54
N GLU A 95 0.14 7.87 -5.65
CA GLU A 95 0.39 7.47 -4.28
C GLU A 95 -0.34 8.44 -3.33
N VAL A 96 -1.03 7.91 -2.34
CA VAL A 96 -1.83 8.67 -1.38
C VAL A 96 -1.16 8.63 -0.01
N LYS A 97 -0.88 9.80 0.55
CA LYS A 97 -0.35 9.92 1.91
C LYS A 97 -1.48 10.32 2.86
N GLY A 98 -2.05 9.32 3.53
CA GLY A 98 -3.14 9.51 4.49
C GLY A 98 -2.73 10.16 5.82
N PHE A 99 -3.51 9.92 6.87
CA PHE A 99 -3.51 10.73 8.10
C PHE A 99 -2.54 10.26 9.19
N GLY A 100 -1.56 9.41 8.86
CA GLY A 100 -0.65 8.79 9.84
C GLY A 100 0.58 9.62 10.23
N TYR A 101 0.82 10.75 9.55
CA TYR A 101 2.06 11.51 9.68
C TYR A 101 1.94 12.61 10.74
N LYS A 102 2.94 12.69 11.63
CA LYS A 102 3.00 13.70 12.69
C LYS A 102 3.76 14.93 12.20
N VAL A 103 3.01 15.87 11.64
CA VAL A 103 3.51 17.13 11.06
C VAL A 103 2.78 18.30 11.72
N ASP A 104 3.48 19.41 11.99
CA ASP A 104 2.87 20.64 12.49
C ASP A 104 2.20 21.46 11.37
N LYS A 105 1.50 22.54 11.71
CA LYS A 105 0.84 23.43 10.73
C LYS A 105 1.79 24.08 9.72
N ASN A 106 3.07 24.15 10.03
CA ASN A 106 4.11 24.74 9.19
C ASN A 106 4.79 23.70 8.27
N GLY A 107 4.33 22.45 8.31
CA GLY A 107 4.93 21.36 7.55
C GLY A 107 6.27 20.90 8.13
N ASN A 108 6.50 21.09 9.43
CA ASN A 108 7.66 20.51 10.10
C ASN A 108 7.29 19.16 10.70
N TRP A 109 8.14 18.20 10.44
CA TRP A 109 8.10 16.88 11.04
C TRP A 109 8.34 16.99 12.54
N LYS A 110 7.50 16.36 13.38
CA LYS A 110 7.78 16.31 14.83
C LYS A 110 9.15 15.67 15.06
N SER A 111 9.93 16.21 16.00
CA SER A 111 11.31 15.77 16.24
C SER A 111 11.38 14.33 16.75
N GLY A 112 12.48 13.65 16.43
CA GLY A 112 12.80 12.32 16.93
C GLY A 112 13.12 11.29 15.84
N ARG A 113 13.80 10.22 16.25
CA ARG A 113 14.35 9.17 15.37
C ARG A 113 13.30 8.48 14.49
N VAL A 114 12.05 8.37 14.95
CA VAL A 114 10.94 7.80 14.16
C VAL A 114 10.64 8.66 12.94
N SER A 115 10.70 9.98 13.12
CA SER A 115 10.39 10.98 12.12
C SER A 115 11.45 11.03 11.02
N GLU A 116 12.74 11.02 11.39
CA GLU A 116 13.86 10.92 10.45
C GLU A 116 13.78 9.63 9.63
N LYS A 117 13.57 8.48 10.31
CA LYS A 117 13.38 7.19 9.63
C LYS A 117 12.19 7.24 8.66
N MET A 118 11.11 7.94 8.99
CA MET A 118 9.96 8.09 8.10
C MET A 118 10.31 8.92 6.86
N GLN A 119 11.00 10.04 7.03
CA GLN A 119 11.47 10.86 5.92
C GLN A 119 12.38 10.08 4.97
N THR A 120 13.34 9.31 5.51
CA THR A 120 14.19 8.42 4.70
C THR A 120 13.37 7.35 3.98
N LYS A 121 12.34 6.78 4.62
CA LYS A 121 11.46 5.79 3.97
C LYS A 121 10.68 6.42 2.81
N LEU A 122 10.18 7.64 2.97
CA LEU A 122 9.46 8.36 1.92
C LEU A 122 10.38 8.67 0.74
N ASP A 123 11.58 9.19 0.97
CA ASP A 123 12.55 9.46 -0.10
C ASP A 123 12.93 8.18 -0.87
N LYS A 124 13.21 7.08 -0.15
CA LYS A 124 13.47 5.78 -0.78
C LYS A 124 12.27 5.24 -1.55
N GLN A 125 11.05 5.46 -1.05
CA GLN A 125 9.82 5.07 -1.74
C GLN A 125 9.66 5.84 -3.04
N ALA A 126 9.84 7.17 -3.01
CA ALA A 126 9.79 8.02 -4.18
C ALA A 126 10.80 7.58 -5.25
N GLY A 127 12.03 7.28 -4.86
CA GLY A 127 13.05 6.76 -5.78
C GLY A 127 12.62 5.49 -6.51
N ARG A 128 12.12 4.48 -5.77
CA ARG A 128 11.61 3.23 -6.36
C ARG A 128 10.41 3.48 -7.28
N GLN A 129 9.50 4.37 -6.89
CA GLN A 129 8.31 4.70 -7.66
C GLN A 129 8.65 5.42 -8.97
N LEU A 130 9.62 6.33 -8.95
CA LEU A 130 10.12 6.98 -10.17
C LEU A 130 10.76 5.97 -11.13
N THR A 131 11.55 5.02 -10.63
CA THR A 131 12.11 3.94 -11.45
C THR A 131 11.01 3.09 -12.09
N ALA A 132 10.01 2.69 -11.30
CA ALA A 132 8.90 1.87 -11.78
C ALA A 132 8.07 2.61 -12.83
N ALA A 133 7.71 3.87 -12.58
CA ALA A 133 6.93 4.67 -13.50
C ALA A 133 7.67 4.95 -14.81
N LYS A 134 8.99 5.19 -14.74
CA LYS A 134 9.84 5.27 -15.95
C LYS A 134 9.78 3.99 -16.77
N ALA A 135 9.87 2.82 -16.13
CA ALA A 135 9.77 1.52 -16.81
C ALA A 135 8.41 1.30 -17.47
N ALA A 136 7.31 1.77 -16.86
CA ALA A 136 5.96 1.72 -17.42
C ALA A 136 5.65 2.84 -18.42
N GLY A 137 6.53 3.82 -18.59
CA GLY A 137 6.25 5.04 -19.36
C GLY A 137 5.06 5.83 -18.79
N MET A 138 4.99 5.96 -17.47
CA MET A 138 3.94 6.69 -16.74
C MET A 138 4.55 7.79 -15.87
N LYS A 139 3.75 8.78 -15.51
CA LYS A 139 4.10 9.79 -14.50
C LYS A 139 3.73 9.28 -13.10
N VAL A 140 4.43 9.78 -12.08
CA VAL A 140 4.04 9.59 -10.68
C VAL A 140 3.55 10.91 -10.13
N LYS A 141 2.47 10.88 -9.38
CA LYS A 141 2.07 11.95 -8.48
C LYS A 141 1.80 11.43 -7.08
N TRP A 142 2.07 12.27 -6.09
CA TRP A 142 1.68 12.01 -4.71
C TRP A 142 0.54 12.94 -4.34
N VAL A 143 -0.42 12.43 -3.56
CA VAL A 143 -1.57 13.19 -3.10
C VAL A 143 -1.61 13.20 -1.59
N VAL A 144 -1.87 14.38 -1.02
CA VAL A 144 -1.90 14.62 0.42
C VAL A 144 -3.19 15.37 0.83
N PRO A 145 -3.65 15.25 2.09
CA PRO A 145 -4.93 15.81 2.51
C PRO A 145 -4.92 17.32 2.79
N ASN A 146 -3.75 17.93 2.98
CA ASN A 146 -3.66 19.34 3.35
C ASN A 146 -2.28 19.96 3.06
N GLU A 147 -2.24 21.29 3.17
CA GLU A 147 -1.06 22.13 2.92
C GLU A 147 0.13 21.80 3.85
N ALA A 148 -0.14 21.53 5.13
CA ALA A 148 0.92 21.18 6.08
C ALA A 148 1.64 19.89 5.64
N MET A 149 0.88 18.88 5.21
CA MET A 149 1.43 17.65 4.70
C MET A 149 2.18 17.87 3.39
N LYS A 150 1.64 18.68 2.47
CA LYS A 150 2.32 19.04 1.22
C LYS A 150 3.69 19.62 1.50
N LYS A 151 3.77 20.66 2.35
CA LYS A 151 5.04 21.28 2.75
C LYS A 151 6.03 20.28 3.34
N ALA A 152 5.57 19.38 4.20
CA ALA A 152 6.43 18.37 4.82
C ALA A 152 6.97 17.34 3.83
N VAL A 153 6.11 16.88 2.91
CA VAL A 153 6.47 15.93 1.86
C VAL A 153 7.39 16.60 0.83
N ASP A 154 7.10 17.83 0.41
CA ASP A 154 7.93 18.58 -0.54
C ASP A 154 9.37 18.78 -0.02
N LYS A 155 9.54 19.07 1.27
CA LYS A 155 10.88 19.13 1.91
C LYS A 155 11.66 17.83 1.77
N VAL A 156 10.97 16.69 1.86
CA VAL A 156 11.59 15.36 1.74
C VAL A 156 11.88 15.05 0.27
N LEU A 157 10.93 15.28 -0.61
CA LEU A 157 11.01 14.91 -2.03
C LEU A 157 11.88 15.85 -2.84
N ARG A 158 12.07 17.10 -2.41
CA ARG A 158 12.91 18.11 -3.10
C ARG A 158 12.54 18.26 -4.57
N GLY A 159 11.24 18.27 -4.88
CA GLY A 159 10.70 18.43 -6.24
C GLY A 159 10.82 17.20 -7.15
N LYS A 160 11.22 16.03 -6.65
CA LYS A 160 11.35 14.80 -7.45
C LYS A 160 10.02 14.28 -8.02
N ILE A 161 8.91 14.48 -7.28
CA ILE A 161 7.56 14.04 -7.64
C ILE A 161 6.60 15.20 -7.37
N GLU A 162 5.61 15.38 -8.23
CA GLU A 162 4.53 16.34 -8.03
C GLU A 162 3.66 15.94 -6.82
N VAL A 163 3.39 16.89 -5.93
CA VAL A 163 2.54 16.70 -4.75
C VAL A 163 1.30 17.57 -4.86
N GLU A 164 0.14 16.94 -5.02
CA GLU A 164 -1.17 17.55 -5.14
C GLU A 164 -1.94 17.48 -3.81
N ILE A 165 -2.74 18.51 -3.51
CA ILE A 165 -3.63 18.50 -2.35
C ILE A 165 -5.02 18.12 -2.81
N VAL A 166 -5.57 17.08 -2.18
CA VAL A 166 -6.98 16.73 -2.30
C VAL A 166 -7.58 16.70 -0.90
N SER A 167 -8.42 17.67 -0.58
CA SER A 167 -9.07 17.74 0.72
C SER A 167 -9.97 16.52 0.95
N PRO A 168 -9.98 15.92 2.15
CA PRO A 168 -10.93 14.87 2.50
C PRO A 168 -12.38 15.32 2.28
N ASN A 169 -13.23 14.43 1.76
CA ASN A 169 -14.67 14.67 1.73
C ASN A 169 -15.31 14.37 3.09
N GLN A 170 -16.62 14.64 3.22
CA GLN A 170 -17.34 14.45 4.48
C GLN A 170 -17.25 13.01 5.01
N ASP A 171 -17.38 12.01 4.12
CA ASP A 171 -17.29 10.59 4.51
C ASP A 171 -15.94 10.24 5.15
N VAL A 172 -14.85 10.76 4.59
CA VAL A 172 -13.50 10.57 5.12
C VAL A 172 -13.35 11.31 6.46
N GLU A 173 -13.89 12.52 6.59
CA GLU A 173 -13.87 13.25 7.85
C GLU A 173 -14.64 12.55 8.97
N ASP A 174 -15.78 11.95 8.64
CA ASP A 174 -16.60 11.21 9.59
C ASP A 174 -15.91 9.89 10.00
N ALA A 175 -15.22 9.22 9.07
CA ALA A 175 -14.37 8.07 9.36
C ALA A 175 -13.18 8.42 10.27
N LEU A 176 -12.64 9.65 10.16
CA LEU A 176 -11.59 10.14 11.05
C LEU A 176 -12.10 10.37 12.47
N LYS A 177 -13.30 10.94 12.63
CA LYS A 177 -13.93 11.21 13.93
C LYS A 177 -14.33 9.91 14.63
N SER A 178 -14.97 8.99 13.91
CA SER A 178 -15.41 7.69 14.44
C SER A 178 -14.25 6.75 14.80
N GLY A 179 -13.10 6.87 14.11
CA GLY A 179 -11.86 6.17 14.49
C GLY A 179 -11.11 6.80 15.68
N GLY A 180 -11.58 7.93 16.20
CA GLY A 180 -10.95 8.71 17.28
C GLY A 180 -11.48 8.42 18.70
N SER A 181 -12.55 7.64 18.85
CA SER A 181 -13.20 7.38 20.16
C SER A 181 -12.51 6.30 21.03
N GLY A 182 -11.24 5.98 20.77
CA GLY A 182 -10.48 4.93 21.48
C GLY A 182 -9.18 5.38 22.12
N GLY A 183 -8.93 6.68 22.28
CA GLY A 183 -7.70 7.18 22.88
C GLY A 183 -7.86 8.59 23.42
N SER A 184 -8.35 8.69 24.66
CA SER A 184 -8.18 9.88 25.49
C SER A 184 -6.70 10.24 25.56
N PHE A 185 -6.38 11.50 25.25
CA PHE A 185 -5.25 12.19 25.85
C PHE A 185 -5.69 12.80 27.18
#